data_AF-A0A4Q6I507-F1
#
_entry.id   AF-A0A4Q6I507-F1
#
_cell.length_a   1.000
_cell.length_b   1.000
_cell.length_c   1.000
_cell.angle_alpha   90.00
_cell.angle_beta   90.00
_cell.angle_gamma   90.00
#
_symmetry.space_group_name_H-M   'P 1'
#
loop_
_entity.id
_entity.type
_entity.pdbx_description
1 polymer ?
#
loop_
_entity_poly.entity_id
_entity_poly.type
_entity_poly.pdbx_seq_one_letter_code
_entity_poly.pdbx_strand_id
1 'polypeptide(L)'
;MHNIILIISITIALIMLIIMLLFIKNMSKRSNKLFFDKQLTNISRDFIQTIFYPTNHEQQNITNPFHNIFAKKLSISIHDLDDKLFEQFPQVLQSYQLKNTSNPYIYKHFQYISQVLKIRKTDNNFKQYRHIIALAATLDEMFVKFNNAEIHPDIIHEIVYHFYQNTYEQATTRILNNIFNVEKTLTHIIKAKSTHILFRIYNDNLINISINTHISLSEAMTPNKTHNLNAILSFDISRTTNSKVSDNTLSYNYTYLNLFIPNSMKQYTTQEKITVEDVLSSNIIQNPNHAILNHNNQYEYNPDILLLNYCIPNPTAKSLFKDKSQAI
;
A
#
# COMPACT_ATOMS: atom_id res chain seq x y z
N MET A 1 1.91 -51.35 54.05
CA MET A 1 2.27 -51.47 52.61
C MET A 1 1.27 -50.79 51.69
N HIS A 2 -0.04 -50.97 51.86
CA HIS A 2 -1.06 -50.39 50.96
C HIS A 2 -0.98 -48.86 50.84
N ASN A 3 -0.84 -48.13 51.95
CA ASN A 3 -0.69 -46.67 51.94
C ASN A 3 0.61 -46.20 51.26
N ILE A 4 1.69 -46.98 51.36
CA ILE A 4 2.97 -46.65 50.73
C ILE A 4 2.87 -46.82 49.21
N ILE A 5 2.24 -47.91 48.76
CA ILE A 5 1.98 -48.16 47.32
C ILE A 5 1.09 -47.06 46.74
N LEU A 6 0.05 -46.63 47.48
CA LEU A 6 -0.86 -45.58 47.04
C LEU A 6 -0.17 -44.21 46.91
N ILE A 7 0.71 -43.85 47.85
CA ILE A 7 1.53 -42.63 47.77
C ILE A 7 2.46 -42.67 46.56
N ILE A 8 3.11 -43.82 46.30
CA ILE A 8 4.00 -43.98 45.13
C ILE A 8 3.22 -43.80 43.83
N SER A 9 2.03 -44.41 43.71
CA SER A 9 1.18 -44.28 42.52
C SER A 9 0.73 -42.84 42.27
N ILE A 10 0.32 -42.10 43.30
CA ILE A 10 -0.07 -40.68 43.18
C ILE A 10 1.13 -39.84 42.71
N THR A 11 2.31 -40.10 43.28
CA THR A 11 3.53 -39.35 42.94
C THR A 11 3.92 -39.54 41.48
N ILE A 12 3.85 -40.78 40.97
CA ILE A 12 4.12 -41.10 39.56
C ILE A 12 3.10 -40.40 38.64
N ALA A 13 1.81 -40.42 38.99
CA ALA A 13 0.77 -39.76 38.20
C ALA A 13 0.98 -38.24 38.12
N LEU A 14 1.40 -37.60 39.22
CA LEU A 14 1.72 -36.18 39.27
C LEU A 14 2.94 -35.83 38.42
N ILE A 15 3.99 -36.65 38.45
CA ILE A 15 5.17 -36.49 37.60
C ILE A 15 4.79 -36.60 36.12
N MET A 16 3.97 -37.60 35.75
CA MET A 16 3.50 -37.77 34.37
C MET A 16 2.64 -36.58 33.90
N LEU A 17 1.77 -36.05 34.76
CA LEU A 17 0.99 -34.85 34.48
C LEU A 17 1.89 -33.63 34.25
N ILE A 18 2.90 -33.42 35.09
CA ILE A 18 3.87 -32.32 34.94
C ILE A 18 4.63 -32.46 33.62
N ILE A 19 5.11 -33.66 33.28
CA ILE A 19 5.79 -33.92 31.99
C ILE A 19 4.85 -33.63 30.82
N MET A 20 3.59 -34.06 30.88
CA MET A 20 2.61 -33.80 29.83
C MET A 20 2.31 -32.30 29.69
N LEU A 21 2.16 -31.57 30.79
CA LEU A 21 1.95 -30.11 30.78
C LEU A 21 3.16 -29.37 30.22
N LEU A 22 4.38 -29.79 30.58
CA LEU A 22 5.62 -29.26 30.02
C LEU A 22 5.72 -29.56 28.52
N PHE A 23 5.33 -30.76 28.08
CA PHE A 23 5.32 -31.15 26.67
C PHE A 23 4.31 -30.34 25.86
N ILE A 24 3.09 -30.13 26.37
CA ILE A 24 2.07 -29.26 25.74
C ILE A 24 2.58 -27.81 25.65
N LYS A 25 3.18 -27.29 26.73
CA LYS A 25 3.78 -25.94 26.75
C LYS A 25 4.97 -25.82 25.78
N ASN A 26 5.76 -26.87 25.58
CA ASN A 26 6.87 -26.87 24.63
C ASN A 26 6.40 -27.08 23.18
N MET A 27 5.35 -27.87 22.96
CA MET A 27 4.70 -28.01 21.66
C MET A 27 4.04 -26.69 21.24
N SER A 28 3.46 -25.94 22.18
CA SER A 28 2.95 -24.59 21.89
C SER A 28 4.06 -23.57 21.59
N LYS A 29 5.31 -23.83 22.00
CA LYS A 29 6.48 -23.02 21.64
C LYS A 29 7.05 -23.39 20.25
N ARG A 30 6.64 -24.51 19.65
CA ARG A 30 7.14 -24.97 18.35
C ARG A 30 6.40 -24.32 17.18
N SER A 31 6.74 -23.07 16.94
CA SER A 31 7.06 -22.48 15.62
C SER A 31 6.89 -20.98 15.75
N ASN A 32 7.94 -20.27 16.14
CA ASN A 32 8.03 -18.85 15.80
C ASN A 32 8.05 -18.80 14.27
N LYS A 33 6.89 -18.61 13.65
CA LYS A 33 6.76 -18.55 12.19
C LYS A 33 7.32 -17.20 11.76
N LEU A 34 8.62 -17.17 11.47
CA LEU A 34 9.30 -15.99 10.95
C LEU A 34 8.83 -15.74 9.50
N PHE A 35 8.00 -14.71 9.30
CA PHE A 35 7.44 -14.39 7.97
C PHE A 35 8.09 -13.16 7.35
N PHE A 36 8.26 -12.11 8.13
CA PHE A 36 8.57 -10.79 7.57
C PHE A 36 9.93 -10.73 6.87
N ASP A 37 10.98 -11.29 7.46
CA ASP A 37 12.34 -11.17 6.91
C ASP A 37 12.63 -12.23 5.85
N LYS A 38 12.03 -13.42 5.98
CA LYS A 38 12.24 -14.53 5.05
C LYS A 38 11.61 -14.29 3.67
N GLN A 39 10.56 -13.48 3.59
CA GLN A 39 9.76 -13.34 2.37
C GLN A 39 10.09 -12.07 1.57
N LEU A 40 11.14 -11.33 1.95
CA LEU A 40 11.52 -10.08 1.28
C LEU A 40 11.91 -10.25 -0.18
N THR A 41 12.57 -11.35 -0.52
CA THR A 41 12.95 -11.68 -1.90
C THR A 41 11.74 -11.87 -2.81
N ASN A 42 10.58 -12.27 -2.27
CA ASN A 42 9.34 -12.42 -3.03
C ASN A 42 8.69 -11.07 -3.39
N ILE A 43 9.12 -9.97 -2.76
CA ILE A 43 8.69 -8.62 -3.07
C ILE A 43 9.68 -8.04 -4.11
N SER A 44 9.64 -8.59 -5.32
CA SER A 44 10.46 -8.14 -6.44
C SER A 44 9.87 -6.91 -7.14
N ARG A 45 10.66 -6.26 -7.99
CA ARG A 45 10.17 -5.19 -8.88
C ARG A 45 8.96 -5.62 -9.71
N ASP A 46 8.98 -6.82 -10.27
CA ASP A 46 7.88 -7.32 -11.09
C ASP A 46 6.60 -7.49 -10.26
N PHE A 47 6.73 -8.02 -9.03
CA PHE A 47 5.60 -8.12 -8.11
C PHE A 47 5.00 -6.74 -7.79
N ILE A 48 5.85 -5.76 -7.45
CA ILE A 48 5.42 -4.37 -7.20
C ILE A 48 4.78 -3.76 -8.45
N GLN A 49 5.34 -4.02 -9.64
CA GLN A 49 4.76 -3.59 -10.91
C GLN A 49 3.33 -4.11 -11.06
N THR A 50 3.05 -5.37 -10.69
CA THR A 50 1.68 -5.92 -10.77
C THR A 50 0.72 -5.29 -9.78
N ILE A 51 1.21 -4.66 -8.70
CA ILE A 51 0.40 -3.92 -7.73
C ILE A 51 -0.02 -2.57 -8.33
N PHE A 52 0.95 -1.85 -8.89
CA PHE A 52 0.71 -0.51 -9.45
C PHE A 52 -0.01 -0.58 -10.80
N TYR A 53 0.23 -1.63 -11.59
CA TYR A 53 -0.32 -1.84 -12.93
C TYR A 53 -0.86 -3.28 -13.09
N PRO A 54 -2.03 -3.59 -12.51
CA PRO A 54 -2.63 -4.92 -12.64
C PRO A 54 -3.04 -5.20 -14.10
N THR A 55 -2.72 -6.41 -14.61
CA THR A 55 -2.99 -6.81 -16.00
C THR A 55 -4.34 -7.50 -16.20
N ASN A 56 -4.97 -8.01 -15.14
CA ASN A 56 -6.24 -8.72 -15.23
C ASN A 56 -7.40 -7.78 -14.89
N HIS A 57 -8.10 -7.29 -15.92
CA HIS A 57 -9.36 -6.58 -15.79
C HIS A 57 -10.50 -7.48 -15.25
N GLU A 58 -10.34 -8.81 -15.27
CA GLU A 58 -11.40 -9.77 -14.92
C GLU A 58 -11.65 -9.99 -13.42
N GLN A 59 -10.81 -9.45 -12.52
CA GLN A 59 -11.03 -9.58 -11.07
C GLN A 59 -11.61 -8.34 -10.39
N GLN A 60 -11.82 -7.25 -11.13
CA GLN A 60 -12.52 -6.11 -10.59
C GLN A 60 -13.95 -6.16 -11.11
N ASN A 61 -14.92 -6.45 -10.23
CA ASN A 61 -16.30 -6.03 -10.43
C ASN A 61 -16.29 -4.48 -10.44
N ILE A 62 -15.86 -3.87 -11.55
CA ILE A 62 -15.84 -2.42 -11.77
C ILE A 62 -17.25 -1.97 -12.17
N THR A 63 -18.24 -2.33 -11.37
CA THR A 63 -19.49 -1.58 -11.34
C THR A 63 -19.22 -0.36 -10.48
N ASN A 64 -18.64 0.66 -11.13
CA ASN A 64 -18.44 2.02 -10.62
C ASN A 64 -17.19 2.23 -9.71
N PRO A 65 -16.00 2.51 -10.28
CA PRO A 65 -14.75 2.72 -9.52
C PRO A 65 -14.83 3.94 -8.59
N PHE A 66 -15.81 4.81 -8.79
CA PHE A 66 -16.08 5.96 -7.93
C PHE A 66 -16.79 5.59 -6.63
N HIS A 67 -17.48 4.45 -6.55
CA HIS A 67 -18.20 4.08 -5.33
C HIS A 67 -17.26 3.89 -4.12
N ASN A 68 -16.01 3.48 -4.37
CA ASN A 68 -14.99 3.32 -3.33
C ASN A 68 -14.39 4.65 -2.86
N ILE A 69 -14.14 5.60 -3.78
CA ILE A 69 -13.68 6.96 -3.41
C ILE A 69 -14.72 7.66 -2.52
N PHE A 70 -16.00 7.35 -2.71
CA PHE A 70 -17.10 7.83 -1.86
C PHE A 70 -17.40 6.91 -0.66
N ALA A 71 -16.73 5.77 -0.53
CA ALA A 71 -16.94 4.86 0.59
C ALA A 71 -16.20 5.36 1.84
N LYS A 72 -16.84 5.25 3.01
CA LYS A 72 -16.30 5.68 4.32
C LYS A 72 -14.97 5.01 4.75
N LYS A 73 -14.39 4.16 3.90
CA LYS A 73 -13.16 3.42 4.16
C LYS A 73 -11.91 4.11 3.61
N LEU A 74 -12.09 5.05 2.67
CA LEU A 74 -11.01 5.84 2.10
C LEU A 74 -11.12 7.28 2.61
N SER A 75 -10.04 7.81 3.17
CA SER A 75 -9.90 9.24 3.41
C SER A 75 -8.65 9.76 2.71
N ILE A 76 -8.68 11.04 2.34
CA ILE A 76 -7.61 11.70 1.60
C ILE A 76 -7.30 13.01 2.31
N SER A 77 -6.03 13.38 2.42
CA SER A 77 -5.57 14.67 2.93
C SER A 77 -4.40 15.20 2.10
N ILE A 78 -4.14 16.50 2.17
CA ILE A 78 -2.87 17.11 1.76
C ILE A 78 -2.18 17.59 3.04
N HIS A 79 -0.87 17.39 3.12
CA HIS A 79 -0.07 17.81 4.27
C HIS A 79 -0.21 19.31 4.54
N ASP A 80 -0.17 19.70 5.81
CA ASP A 80 -0.26 21.09 6.29
C ASP A 80 -1.58 21.83 5.97
N LEU A 81 -2.66 21.10 5.66
CA LEU A 81 -3.98 21.66 5.35
C LEU A 81 -5.08 21.13 6.27
N ASP A 82 -6.11 21.95 6.50
CA ASP A 82 -7.27 21.59 7.32
C ASP A 82 -8.05 20.44 6.67
N ASP A 83 -8.11 19.30 7.36
CA ASP A 83 -8.81 18.07 6.93
C ASP A 83 -10.26 18.32 6.47
N LYS A 84 -10.90 19.38 6.99
CA LYS A 84 -12.29 19.77 6.65
C LYS A 84 -12.53 20.06 5.18
N LEU A 85 -11.50 20.45 4.43
CA LEU A 85 -11.66 20.76 3.00
C LEU A 85 -11.65 19.49 2.13
N PHE A 86 -11.00 18.41 2.58
CA PHE A 86 -11.09 17.10 1.93
C PHE A 86 -12.41 16.38 2.22
N GLU A 87 -13.11 16.72 3.31
CA GLU A 87 -14.48 16.26 3.53
C GLU A 87 -15.44 16.74 2.43
N GLN A 88 -15.09 17.84 1.72
CA GLN A 88 -15.86 18.35 0.58
C GLN A 88 -15.51 17.65 -0.74
N PHE A 89 -14.47 16.81 -0.76
CA PHE A 89 -13.99 16.12 -1.97
C PHE A 89 -15.13 15.42 -2.72
N PRO A 90 -16.03 14.68 -2.05
CA PRO A 90 -17.16 14.07 -2.73
C PRO A 90 -18.07 15.04 -3.49
N GLN A 91 -18.38 16.18 -2.87
CA GLN A 91 -19.29 17.18 -3.41
C GLN A 91 -18.67 17.93 -4.60
N VAL A 92 -17.38 18.30 -4.48
CA VAL A 92 -16.64 18.96 -5.55
C VAL A 92 -16.54 18.02 -6.76
N LEU A 93 -16.19 16.74 -6.54
CA LEU A 93 -16.13 15.75 -7.60
C LEU A 93 -17.47 15.57 -8.32
N GLN A 94 -18.57 15.48 -7.57
CA GLN A 94 -19.92 15.39 -8.16
C GLN A 94 -20.26 16.62 -9.02
N SER A 95 -19.84 17.82 -8.59
CA SER A 95 -19.99 19.04 -9.39
C SER A 95 -19.24 18.95 -10.73
N TYR A 96 -17.97 18.49 -10.72
CA TYR A 96 -17.18 18.36 -11.96
C TYR A 96 -17.73 17.32 -12.93
N GLN A 97 -18.38 16.26 -12.45
CA GLN A 97 -19.02 15.28 -13.32
C GLN A 97 -20.13 15.91 -14.18
N LEU A 98 -20.80 16.95 -13.68
CA LEU A 98 -21.88 17.65 -14.38
C LEU A 98 -21.39 18.75 -15.32
N LYS A 99 -20.17 19.26 -15.12
CA LYS A 99 -19.55 20.31 -15.96
C LYS A 99 -19.22 19.76 -17.36
N ASN A 100 -19.15 20.69 -18.33
CA ASN A 100 -18.78 20.42 -19.72
C ASN A 100 -17.37 20.99 -20.02
N THR A 101 -16.96 20.91 -21.29
CA THR A 101 -15.63 21.33 -21.76
C THR A 101 -15.42 22.85 -21.80
N SER A 102 -16.42 23.68 -21.48
CA SER A 102 -16.19 25.13 -21.30
C SER A 102 -15.58 25.47 -19.94
N ASN A 103 -15.60 24.54 -18.97
CA ASN A 103 -14.87 24.71 -17.73
C ASN A 103 -13.34 24.54 -17.97
N PRO A 104 -12.49 25.46 -17.49
CA PRO A 104 -11.06 25.46 -17.82
C PRO A 104 -10.31 24.24 -17.26
N TYR A 105 -10.64 23.77 -16.06
CA TYR A 105 -10.02 22.56 -15.47
C TYR A 105 -10.42 21.31 -16.28
N ILE A 106 -11.70 21.16 -16.62
CA ILE A 106 -12.17 20.07 -17.49
C ILE A 106 -11.46 20.12 -18.85
N TYR A 107 -11.37 21.31 -19.44
CA TYR A 107 -10.76 21.50 -20.76
C TYR A 107 -9.28 21.11 -20.80
N LYS A 108 -8.51 21.52 -19.78
CA LYS A 108 -7.09 21.15 -19.62
C LYS A 108 -6.89 19.64 -19.69
N HIS A 109 -7.64 18.88 -18.89
CA HIS A 109 -7.52 17.42 -18.84
C HIS A 109 -8.12 16.73 -20.06
N PHE A 110 -9.19 17.28 -20.64
CA PHE A 110 -9.71 16.81 -21.91
C PHE A 110 -8.66 16.94 -23.03
N GLN A 111 -7.98 18.08 -23.13
CA GLN A 111 -6.90 18.30 -24.10
C GLN A 111 -5.75 17.34 -23.89
N TYR A 112 -5.32 17.14 -22.64
CA TYR A 112 -4.26 16.19 -22.29
C TYR A 112 -4.59 14.78 -22.80
N ILE A 113 -5.75 14.24 -22.45
CA ILE A 113 -6.15 12.90 -22.89
C ILE A 113 -6.25 12.84 -24.43
N SER A 114 -6.79 13.87 -25.07
CA SER A 114 -6.85 13.95 -26.53
C SER A 114 -5.48 13.87 -27.20
N GLN A 115 -4.48 14.57 -26.64
CA GLN A 115 -3.11 14.56 -27.14
C GLN A 115 -2.45 13.19 -26.95
N VAL A 116 -2.54 12.61 -25.75
CA VAL A 116 -1.90 11.33 -25.45
C VAL A 116 -2.54 10.19 -26.26
N LEU A 117 -3.86 10.20 -26.40
CA LEU A 117 -4.58 9.17 -27.15
C LEU A 117 -4.64 9.40 -28.66
N LYS A 118 -4.21 10.58 -29.15
CA LYS A 118 -4.36 11.00 -30.56
C LYS A 118 -5.80 10.92 -31.08
N ILE A 119 -6.79 11.15 -30.21
CA ILE A 119 -8.23 11.11 -30.55
C ILE A 119 -8.71 12.53 -30.88
N ARG A 120 -9.53 12.66 -31.93
CA ARG A 120 -10.17 13.93 -32.32
C ARG A 120 -11.03 14.48 -31.18
N LYS A 121 -10.92 15.77 -30.92
CA LYS A 121 -11.63 16.56 -29.87
C LYS A 121 -13.14 16.64 -30.09
N THR A 122 -13.86 15.52 -30.04
CA THR A 122 -15.33 15.49 -30.11
C THR A 122 -15.88 14.85 -28.85
N ASP A 123 -16.87 15.47 -28.21
CA ASP A 123 -17.41 15.03 -26.91
C ASP A 123 -17.89 13.56 -26.91
N ASN A 124 -18.42 13.08 -28.04
CA ASN A 124 -18.83 11.67 -28.19
C ASN A 124 -17.69 10.67 -28.01
N ASN A 125 -16.46 11.02 -28.43
CA ASN A 125 -15.29 10.14 -28.29
C ASN A 125 -14.74 10.11 -26.85
N PHE A 126 -15.11 11.09 -26.02
CA PHE A 126 -14.60 11.24 -24.64
C PHE A 126 -15.63 10.90 -23.57
N LYS A 127 -16.85 10.51 -23.94
CA LYS A 127 -17.90 10.11 -22.98
C LYS A 127 -17.40 9.05 -21.99
N GLN A 128 -16.61 8.08 -22.46
CA GLN A 128 -15.98 7.05 -21.62
C GLN A 128 -14.91 7.57 -20.64
N TYR A 129 -14.28 8.71 -20.94
CA TYR A 129 -13.23 9.32 -20.11
C TYR A 129 -13.76 10.42 -19.19
N ARG A 130 -15.06 10.75 -19.25
CA ARG A 130 -15.65 11.87 -18.51
C ARG A 130 -15.37 11.80 -17.01
N HIS A 131 -15.44 10.60 -16.43
CA HIS A 131 -15.18 10.43 -15.01
C HIS A 131 -13.69 10.60 -14.64
N ILE A 132 -12.78 10.11 -15.49
CA ILE A 132 -11.32 10.29 -15.34
C ILE A 132 -10.97 11.78 -15.44
N ILE A 133 -11.58 12.50 -16.39
CA ILE A 133 -11.41 13.94 -16.58
C ILE A 133 -11.94 14.72 -15.38
N ALA A 134 -13.13 14.37 -14.88
CA ALA A 134 -13.71 15.03 -13.70
C ALA A 134 -12.86 14.83 -12.44
N LEU A 135 -12.32 13.62 -12.24
CA LEU A 135 -11.41 13.34 -11.12
C LEU A 135 -10.10 14.12 -11.24
N ALA A 136 -9.50 14.13 -12.44
CA ALA A 136 -8.28 14.89 -12.70
C ALA A 136 -8.49 16.39 -12.43
N ALA A 137 -9.58 16.97 -12.96
CA ALA A 137 -9.93 18.36 -12.75
C ALA A 137 -10.20 18.71 -11.28
N THR A 138 -10.81 17.77 -10.53
CA THR A 138 -11.04 17.93 -9.10
C THR A 138 -9.72 17.96 -8.34
N LEU A 139 -8.81 17.02 -8.59
CA LEU A 139 -7.49 16.99 -7.97
C LEU A 139 -6.66 18.24 -8.32
N ASP A 140 -6.68 18.67 -9.58
CA ASP A 140 -6.00 19.87 -10.05
C ASP A 140 -6.49 21.12 -9.32
N GLU A 141 -7.81 21.33 -9.25
CA GLU A 141 -8.38 22.46 -8.52
C GLU A 141 -8.03 22.40 -7.03
N MET A 142 -7.99 21.22 -6.41
CA MET A 142 -7.64 21.08 -5.00
C MET A 142 -6.18 21.39 -4.73
N PHE A 143 -5.25 20.89 -5.54
CA PHE A 143 -3.83 21.21 -5.39
C PHE A 143 -3.56 22.70 -5.56
N VAL A 144 -4.24 23.34 -6.52
CA VAL A 144 -4.15 24.80 -6.71
C VAL A 144 -4.76 25.55 -5.53
N LYS A 145 -6.00 25.23 -5.13
CA LYS A 145 -6.70 25.95 -4.05
C LYS A 145 -6.02 25.84 -2.71
N PHE A 146 -5.45 24.68 -2.40
CA PHE A 146 -4.99 24.39 -1.05
C PHE A 146 -3.49 24.59 -0.88
N ASN A 147 -2.69 24.33 -1.92
CA ASN A 147 -1.23 24.44 -1.81
C ASN A 147 -0.64 25.47 -2.78
N ASN A 148 -1.47 26.23 -3.50
CA ASN A 148 -1.05 27.14 -4.57
C ASN A 148 -0.11 26.45 -5.58
N ALA A 149 -0.35 25.16 -5.83
CA ALA A 149 0.54 24.30 -6.59
C ALA A 149 -0.14 23.88 -7.91
N GLU A 150 0.45 24.29 -9.03
CA GLU A 150 0.05 23.86 -10.36
C GLU A 150 0.78 22.56 -10.74
N ILE A 151 0.25 21.44 -10.28
CA ILE A 151 0.86 20.13 -10.52
C ILE A 151 0.79 19.77 -12.01
N HIS A 152 1.88 19.20 -12.52
CA HIS A 152 1.94 18.78 -13.91
C HIS A 152 0.88 17.70 -14.22
N PRO A 153 0.10 17.83 -15.32
CA PRO A 153 -0.96 16.88 -15.66
C PRO A 153 -0.52 15.41 -15.73
N ASP A 154 0.70 15.12 -16.18
CA ASP A 154 1.28 13.75 -16.16
C ASP A 154 1.14 13.11 -14.76
N ILE A 155 1.51 13.83 -13.70
CA ILE A 155 1.45 13.33 -12.32
C ILE A 155 -0.01 13.19 -11.87
N ILE A 156 -0.87 14.17 -12.19
CA ILE A 156 -2.30 14.11 -11.86
C ILE A 156 -2.93 12.86 -12.49
N HIS A 157 -2.66 12.60 -13.78
CA HIS A 157 -3.23 11.46 -14.48
C HIS A 157 -2.67 10.11 -14.01
N GLU A 158 -1.44 10.08 -13.48
CA GLU A 158 -0.88 8.92 -12.79
C GLU A 158 -1.63 8.63 -11.47
N ILE A 159 -1.90 9.66 -10.68
CA ILE A 159 -2.70 9.54 -9.45
C ILE A 159 -4.12 9.05 -9.77
N VAL A 160 -4.74 9.62 -10.82
CA VAL A 160 -6.06 9.20 -11.30
C VAL A 160 -6.06 7.75 -11.76
N TYR A 161 -4.99 7.27 -12.41
CA TYR A 161 -4.85 5.87 -12.79
C TYR A 161 -4.93 4.95 -11.56
N HIS A 162 -4.17 5.27 -10.52
CA HIS A 162 -4.16 4.49 -9.28
C HIS A 162 -5.48 4.49 -8.55
N PHE A 163 -6.20 5.62 -8.54
CA PHE A 163 -7.57 5.66 -8.03
C PHE A 163 -8.50 4.76 -8.85
N TYR A 164 -8.44 4.85 -10.19
CA TYR A 164 -9.28 4.05 -11.08
C TYR A 164 -9.05 2.54 -10.91
N GLN A 165 -7.79 2.13 -10.69
CA GLN A 165 -7.41 0.73 -10.48
C GLN A 165 -7.55 0.25 -9.02
N ASN A 166 -8.02 1.10 -8.10
CA ASN A 166 -8.01 0.85 -6.64
C ASN A 166 -6.61 0.47 -6.10
N THR A 167 -5.53 0.91 -6.76
CA THR A 167 -4.14 0.56 -6.41
C THR A 167 -3.85 0.91 -4.96
N TYR A 168 -4.24 2.11 -4.51
CA TYR A 168 -3.95 2.58 -3.16
C TYR A 168 -4.63 1.76 -2.06
N GLU A 169 -5.86 1.29 -2.29
CA GLU A 169 -6.58 0.47 -1.30
C GLU A 169 -6.03 -0.95 -1.21
N GLN A 170 -5.50 -1.47 -2.31
CA GLN A 170 -5.08 -2.87 -2.41
C GLN A 170 -3.57 -3.06 -2.20
N ALA A 171 -2.74 -2.03 -2.35
CA ALA A 171 -1.29 -2.18 -2.38
C ALA A 171 -0.74 -2.86 -1.13
N THR A 172 -1.08 -2.35 0.06
CA THR A 172 -0.62 -2.89 1.33
C THR A 172 -1.14 -4.32 1.55
N THR A 173 -2.41 -4.58 1.26
CA THR A 173 -2.99 -5.92 1.47
C THR A 173 -2.40 -6.96 0.53
N ARG A 174 -2.05 -6.58 -0.71
CA ARG A 174 -1.34 -7.44 -1.66
C ARG A 174 0.08 -7.74 -1.19
N ILE A 175 0.82 -6.75 -0.70
CA ILE A 175 2.17 -6.97 -0.13
C ILE A 175 2.09 -7.93 1.06
N LEU A 176 1.18 -7.68 2.01
CA LEU A 176 1.03 -8.56 3.17
C LEU A 176 0.56 -9.96 2.79
N ASN A 177 -0.32 -10.09 1.79
CA ASN A 177 -0.72 -11.41 1.29
C ASN A 177 0.48 -12.18 0.73
N ASN A 178 1.40 -11.52 0.05
CA ASN A 178 2.62 -12.16 -0.44
C ASN A 178 3.56 -12.60 0.70
N ILE A 179 3.57 -11.87 1.82
CA ILE A 179 4.36 -12.20 3.01
C ILE A 179 3.75 -13.38 3.78
N PHE A 180 2.43 -13.36 4.01
CA PHE A 180 1.76 -14.34 4.87
C PHE A 180 1.26 -15.58 4.10
N ASN A 181 0.85 -15.43 2.85
CA ASN A 181 0.22 -16.49 2.03
C ASN A 181 1.14 -16.91 0.87
N VAL A 182 2.35 -17.32 1.23
CA VAL A 182 3.39 -17.79 0.29
C VAL A 182 2.88 -18.95 -0.56
N GLU A 183 3.28 -19.00 -1.83
CA GLU A 183 2.89 -20.05 -2.79
C GLU A 183 1.37 -20.22 -2.94
N LYS A 184 0.60 -19.14 -2.74
CA LYS A 184 -0.88 -19.13 -2.81
C LYS A 184 -1.56 -20.02 -1.77
N THR A 185 -0.84 -20.49 -0.75
CA THR A 185 -1.45 -21.22 0.36
C THR A 185 -2.07 -20.23 1.33
N LEU A 186 -3.40 -20.26 1.47
CA LEU A 186 -4.12 -19.38 2.37
C LEU A 186 -3.92 -19.80 3.83
N THR A 187 -2.97 -19.16 4.50
CA THR A 187 -2.70 -19.37 5.93
C THR A 187 -3.27 -18.24 6.80
N HIS A 188 -3.41 -17.04 6.24
CA HIS A 188 -3.91 -15.86 6.93
C HIS A 188 -4.95 -15.12 6.07
N ILE A 189 -5.94 -14.56 6.75
CA ILE A 189 -6.93 -13.66 6.17
C ILE A 189 -6.51 -12.23 6.52
N ILE A 190 -6.29 -11.42 5.48
CA ILE A 190 -5.83 -10.04 5.58
C ILE A 190 -6.94 -9.13 5.06
N LYS A 191 -7.39 -8.18 5.86
CA LYS A 191 -8.41 -7.20 5.46
C LYS A 191 -7.99 -5.79 5.85
N ALA A 192 -8.09 -4.85 4.91
CA ALA A 192 -8.01 -3.43 5.22
C ALA A 192 -9.32 -2.99 5.90
N LYS A 193 -9.22 -2.35 7.06
CA LYS A 193 -10.35 -1.74 7.76
C LYS A 193 -10.62 -0.34 7.25
N SER A 194 -9.55 0.43 7.07
CA SER A 194 -9.56 1.78 6.52
C SER A 194 -8.21 2.11 5.90
N THR A 195 -8.24 3.00 4.92
CA THR A 195 -7.08 3.50 4.20
C THR A 195 -7.14 5.02 4.18
N HIS A 196 -6.04 5.66 4.53
CA HIS A 196 -5.85 7.11 4.47
C HIS A 196 -4.71 7.42 3.51
N ILE A 197 -4.95 8.29 2.55
CA ILE A 197 -3.95 8.75 1.58
C ILE A 197 -3.58 10.19 1.92
N LEU A 198 -2.31 10.42 2.18
CA LEU A 198 -1.72 11.74 2.40
C LEU A 198 -0.90 12.13 1.17
N PHE A 199 -1.22 13.27 0.57
CA PHE A 199 -0.41 13.91 -0.45
C PHE A 199 0.49 14.97 0.18
N ARG A 200 1.79 14.92 -0.10
CA ARG A 200 2.73 16.01 0.22
C ARG A 200 3.33 16.53 -1.07
N ILE A 201 3.05 17.79 -1.37
CA ILE A 201 3.49 18.44 -2.60
C ILE A 201 4.79 19.19 -2.29
N TYR A 202 5.85 18.87 -3.01
CA TYR A 202 7.12 19.60 -2.88
C TYR A 202 7.27 20.68 -3.94
N ASN A 203 6.82 20.41 -5.18
CA ASN A 203 6.73 21.38 -6.27
C ASN A 203 5.79 20.87 -7.38
N ASP A 204 5.71 21.60 -8.50
CA ASP A 204 4.90 21.29 -9.68
C ASP A 204 5.21 19.92 -10.32
N ASN A 205 6.41 19.39 -10.10
CA ASN A 205 6.91 18.16 -10.71
C ASN A 205 7.24 17.05 -9.70
N LEU A 206 6.96 17.23 -8.41
CA LEU A 206 7.30 16.27 -7.36
C LEU A 206 6.25 16.23 -6.24
N ILE A 207 5.64 15.06 -6.08
CA ILE A 207 4.67 14.76 -5.01
C ILE A 207 5.09 13.47 -4.31
N ASN A 208 5.10 13.50 -2.98
CA ASN A 208 5.09 12.29 -2.16
C ASN A 208 3.65 11.85 -1.89
N ILE A 209 3.42 10.54 -1.98
CA ILE A 209 2.16 9.90 -1.65
C ILE A 209 2.42 8.92 -0.53
N SER A 210 1.67 9.05 0.56
CA SER A 210 1.76 8.17 1.71
C SER A 210 0.40 7.52 1.99
N ILE A 211 0.35 6.20 1.96
CA ILE A 211 -0.86 5.40 2.10
C ILE A 211 -0.80 4.68 3.45
N ASN A 212 -1.55 5.18 4.42
CA ASN A 212 -1.70 4.58 5.74
C ASN A 212 -2.90 3.62 5.73
N THR A 213 -2.65 2.33 5.98
CA THR A 213 -3.67 1.30 6.02
C THR A 213 -3.76 0.68 7.41
N HIS A 214 -4.96 0.71 8.00
CA HIS A 214 -5.29 -0.05 9.19
C HIS A 214 -5.74 -1.46 8.79
N ILE A 215 -5.07 -2.48 9.31
CA ILE A 215 -5.22 -3.87 8.84
C ILE A 215 -5.68 -4.76 9.98
N SER A 216 -6.63 -5.64 9.70
CA SER A 216 -6.88 -6.85 10.49
C SER A 216 -6.24 -8.06 9.84
N LEU A 217 -5.54 -8.85 10.65
CA LEU A 217 -4.93 -10.12 10.31
C LEU A 217 -5.51 -11.20 11.21
N SER A 218 -5.93 -12.33 10.65
CA SER A 218 -6.31 -13.52 11.42
C SER A 218 -5.78 -14.78 10.75
N GLU A 219 -5.45 -15.81 11.51
CA GLU A 219 -5.14 -17.12 10.92
C GLU A 219 -6.39 -17.70 10.25
N ALA A 220 -6.24 -18.33 9.08
CA ALA A 220 -7.35 -18.92 8.35
C ALA A 220 -8.05 -20.03 9.16
N MET A 221 -7.28 -20.78 9.97
CA MET A 221 -7.80 -21.86 10.82
C MET A 221 -8.49 -21.33 12.09
N THR A 222 -8.21 -20.10 12.52
CA THR A 222 -8.81 -19.50 13.73
C THR A 222 -9.21 -18.03 13.50
N PRO A 223 -10.17 -17.76 12.60
CA PRO A 223 -10.47 -16.40 12.12
C PRO A 223 -10.98 -15.44 13.22
N ASN A 224 -11.47 -15.98 14.33
CA ASN A 224 -11.95 -15.19 15.46
C ASN A 224 -10.83 -14.51 16.25
N LYS A 225 -9.58 -14.98 16.14
CA LYS A 225 -8.40 -14.33 16.73
C LYS A 225 -7.82 -13.34 15.74
N THR A 226 -8.14 -12.06 15.95
CA THR A 226 -7.72 -10.97 15.07
C THR A 226 -6.62 -10.14 15.71
N HIS A 227 -5.52 -9.94 14.99
CA HIS A 227 -4.50 -8.95 15.28
C HIS A 227 -4.74 -7.70 14.42
N ASN A 228 -4.51 -6.52 15.00
CA ASN A 228 -4.61 -5.26 14.29
C ASN A 228 -3.22 -4.64 14.17
N LEU A 229 -2.86 -4.21 12.98
CA LEU A 229 -1.59 -3.53 12.72
C LEU A 229 -1.79 -2.38 11.74
N ASN A 230 -0.86 -1.43 11.78
CA ASN A 230 -0.86 -0.31 10.85
C ASN A 230 0.30 -0.49 9.87
N ALA A 231 0.10 -0.01 8.65
CA ALA A 231 1.13 -0.02 7.63
C ALA A 231 1.11 1.30 6.87
N ILE A 232 2.28 1.81 6.51
CA ILE A 232 2.42 3.02 5.68
C ILE A 232 3.28 2.67 4.47
N LEU A 233 2.67 2.69 3.28
CA LEU A 233 3.39 2.62 2.01
C LEU A 233 3.59 4.05 1.49
N SER A 234 4.82 4.46 1.27
CA SER A 234 5.16 5.80 0.77
C SER A 234 6.03 5.72 -0.47
N PHE A 235 5.87 6.66 -1.40
CA PHE A 235 6.71 6.81 -2.59
C PHE A 235 6.57 8.21 -3.17
N ASP A 236 7.60 8.63 -3.90
CA ASP A 236 7.61 9.89 -4.64
C ASP A 236 7.29 9.63 -6.11
N ILE A 237 6.40 10.44 -6.67
CA ILE A 237 6.20 10.56 -8.11
C ILE A 237 6.85 11.87 -8.56
N SER A 238 7.77 11.77 -9.52
CA SER A 238 8.39 12.93 -10.12
C SER A 238 8.39 12.88 -11.64
N ARG A 239 8.30 14.06 -12.26
CA ARG A 239 8.47 14.20 -13.70
C ARG A 239 9.92 14.49 -14.03
N THR A 240 10.56 13.60 -14.78
CA THR A 240 11.92 13.85 -15.30
C THR A 240 11.84 14.45 -16.69
N THR A 241 12.40 15.66 -16.85
CA THR A 241 12.63 16.26 -18.16
C THR A 241 14.00 15.83 -18.64
N ASN A 242 14.08 14.73 -19.39
CA ASN A 242 15.35 14.32 -19.97
C ASN A 242 15.61 15.17 -21.22
N SER A 243 16.54 16.13 -21.14
CA SER A 243 16.77 17.13 -22.20
C SER A 243 17.20 16.57 -23.56
N LYS A 244 17.58 15.28 -23.63
CA LYS A 244 18.07 14.61 -24.84
C LYS A 244 17.03 13.79 -25.60
N VAL A 245 15.92 13.43 -24.95
CA VAL A 245 14.82 12.68 -25.57
C VAL A 245 13.56 13.38 -25.10
N SER A 246 12.72 13.88 -26.01
CA SER A 246 11.45 14.55 -25.72
C SER A 246 10.39 13.65 -25.04
N ASP A 247 10.83 12.57 -24.41
CA ASP A 247 10.03 11.68 -23.60
C ASP A 247 10.14 12.13 -22.14
N ASN A 248 9.25 13.05 -21.77
CA ASN A 248 8.98 13.32 -20.36
C ASN A 248 8.48 12.02 -19.73
N THR A 249 9.28 11.43 -18.85
CA THR A 249 8.94 10.17 -18.18
C THR A 249 8.71 10.44 -16.70
N LEU A 250 7.56 9.97 -16.22
CA LEU A 250 7.31 9.85 -14.79
C LEU A 250 8.29 8.85 -14.20
N SER A 251 8.80 9.15 -13.02
CA SER A 251 9.69 8.27 -12.27
C SER A 251 9.22 8.14 -10.83
N TYR A 252 9.37 6.94 -10.30
CA TYR A 252 9.10 6.60 -8.92
C TYR A 252 10.41 6.53 -8.16
N ASN A 253 10.47 7.22 -7.01
CA ASN A 253 11.62 7.21 -6.12
C ASN A 253 11.18 6.94 -4.69
N TYR A 254 12.12 6.51 -3.85
CA TYR A 254 11.92 6.41 -2.40
C TYR A 254 10.69 5.59 -2.00
N THR A 255 10.48 4.42 -2.62
CA THR A 255 9.38 3.51 -2.24
C THR A 255 9.73 2.78 -0.95
N TYR A 256 8.95 3.03 0.12
CA TYR A 256 9.13 2.40 1.43
C TYR A 256 7.83 1.85 1.99
N LEU A 257 7.92 0.74 2.72
CA LEU A 257 6.83 0.20 3.53
C LEU A 257 7.24 0.16 5.00
N ASN A 258 6.50 0.86 5.84
CA ASN A 258 6.62 0.81 7.29
C ASN A 258 5.51 -0.05 7.87
N LEU A 259 5.84 -1.08 8.64
CA LEU A 259 4.88 -1.92 9.37
C LEU A 259 5.01 -1.70 10.86
N PHE A 260 3.90 -1.37 11.51
CA PHE A 260 3.80 -1.19 12.95
C PHE A 260 3.25 -2.47 13.58
N ILE A 261 4.15 -3.36 13.97
CA ILE A 261 3.83 -4.70 14.46
C ILE A 261 3.53 -4.65 15.96
N PRO A 262 2.31 -5.03 16.40
CA PRO A 262 1.99 -5.06 17.82
C PRO A 262 2.72 -6.21 18.54
N ASN A 263 2.89 -6.09 19.86
CA ASN A 263 3.50 -7.12 20.71
C ASN A 263 2.92 -8.52 20.49
N SER A 264 1.60 -8.63 20.27
CA SER A 264 0.93 -9.90 20.00
C SER A 264 1.44 -10.63 18.74
N MET A 265 2.19 -9.93 17.89
CA MET A 265 2.70 -10.40 16.60
C MET A 265 4.24 -10.41 16.53
N LYS A 266 4.96 -10.02 17.60
CA LYS A 266 6.45 -10.00 17.62
C LYS A 266 7.07 -11.38 17.31
N GLN A 267 6.34 -12.47 17.51
CA GLN A 267 6.81 -13.82 17.15
C GLN A 267 6.94 -14.05 15.63
N TYR A 268 6.34 -13.18 14.80
CA TYR A 268 6.40 -13.28 13.34
C TYR A 268 7.62 -12.56 12.72
N THR A 269 8.43 -11.88 13.54
CA THR A 269 9.61 -11.10 13.15
C THR A 269 10.88 -11.76 13.69
N THR A 270 12.02 -11.64 13.00
CA THR A 270 13.29 -12.06 13.60
C THR A 270 13.65 -11.15 14.77
N GLN A 271 14.18 -11.72 15.86
CA GLN A 271 14.62 -11.00 17.06
C GLN A 271 16.14 -10.81 17.09
N GLU A 272 16.81 -10.89 15.93
CA GLU A 272 18.26 -10.66 15.90
C GLU A 272 18.52 -9.20 16.28
N LYS A 273 19.10 -9.02 17.48
CA LYS A 273 19.54 -7.72 17.97
C LYS A 273 20.70 -7.27 17.10
N ILE A 274 20.53 -6.12 16.46
CA ILE A 274 21.57 -5.49 15.64
C ILE A 274 22.73 -5.09 16.54
N THR A 275 23.92 -5.58 16.23
CA THR A 275 25.16 -5.08 16.82
C THR A 275 25.53 -3.75 16.16
N VAL A 276 26.04 -2.79 16.93
CA VAL A 276 26.32 -1.40 16.51
C VAL A 276 27.25 -1.32 15.27
N GLU A 277 28.00 -2.37 14.97
CA GLU A 277 28.87 -2.47 13.79
C GLU A 277 28.12 -2.66 12.46
N ASP A 278 26.90 -3.23 12.48
CA ASP A 278 26.07 -3.42 11.27
C ASP A 278 25.47 -2.10 10.75
N VAL A 279 25.44 -1.07 11.60
CA VAL A 279 24.84 0.25 11.33
C VAL A 279 25.61 1.03 10.25
N LEU A 280 26.90 0.73 10.09
CA LEU A 280 27.83 1.52 9.26
C LEU A 280 27.89 1.09 7.78
N SER A 281 27.23 0.00 7.38
CA SER A 281 27.37 -0.56 6.02
C SER A 281 26.19 -0.32 5.08
N SER A 282 25.06 0.22 5.56
CA SER A 282 23.88 0.45 4.72
C SER A 282 23.94 1.78 3.97
N ASN A 283 24.88 1.92 3.04
CA ASN A 283 24.73 2.91 1.97
C ASN A 283 23.41 2.58 1.24
N ILE A 284 22.46 3.49 1.34
CA ILE A 284 21.08 3.35 0.89
C ILE A 284 21.08 3.04 -0.61
N ILE A 285 20.82 1.77 -0.96
CA ILE A 285 20.44 1.43 -2.33
C ILE A 285 19.08 2.09 -2.57
N GLN A 286 19.06 3.20 -3.32
CA GLN A 286 17.86 4.00 -3.56
C GLN A 286 16.75 3.26 -4.33
N ASN A 287 17.07 2.13 -4.98
CA ASN A 287 16.12 1.30 -5.68
C ASN A 287 16.59 -0.16 -5.76
N PRO A 288 16.22 -1.02 -4.81
CA PRO A 288 16.67 -2.41 -4.80
C PRO A 288 15.91 -3.25 -5.84
N ASN A 289 16.43 -4.44 -6.18
CA ASN A 289 15.73 -5.38 -7.08
C ASN A 289 14.61 -6.16 -6.36
N HIS A 290 14.78 -6.35 -5.06
CA HIS A 290 13.83 -6.98 -4.14
C HIS A 290 13.70 -6.11 -2.88
N ALA A 291 12.67 -6.33 -2.07
CA ALA A 291 12.57 -5.60 -0.81
C ALA A 291 13.77 -5.89 0.11
N ILE A 292 14.18 -4.87 0.86
CA ILE A 292 15.27 -4.96 1.84
C ILE A 292 14.75 -4.35 3.15
N LEU A 293 14.94 -5.05 4.27
CA LEU A 293 14.69 -4.50 5.59
C LEU A 293 15.80 -3.53 5.96
N ASN A 294 15.43 -2.30 6.28
CA ASN A 294 16.33 -1.33 6.87
C ASN A 294 16.44 -1.60 8.37
N HIS A 295 17.42 -2.43 8.74
CA HIS A 295 17.70 -2.80 10.13
C HIS A 295 17.97 -1.57 11.01
N ASN A 296 18.63 -0.53 10.50
CA ASN A 296 18.90 0.71 11.24
C ASN A 296 17.62 1.46 11.68
N ASN A 297 16.49 1.18 11.03
CA ASN A 297 15.20 1.76 11.32
C ASN A 297 14.27 0.78 12.06
N GLN A 298 14.78 -0.36 12.55
CA GLN A 298 14.05 -1.20 13.50
C GLN A 298 14.18 -0.61 14.90
N TYR A 299 13.09 -0.07 15.42
CA TYR A 299 13.05 0.41 16.79
C TYR A 299 11.71 0.08 17.45
N GLU A 300 11.76 -0.12 18.76
CA GLU A 300 10.56 -0.19 19.57
C GLU A 300 10.05 1.24 19.76
N TYR A 301 8.99 1.60 19.03
CA TYR A 301 8.39 2.93 19.09
C TYR A 301 7.85 3.21 20.51
N ASN A 302 7.33 2.15 21.12
CA ASN A 302 6.99 2.03 22.53
C ASN A 302 7.06 0.54 22.92
N PRO A 303 6.88 0.17 24.20
CA PRO A 303 6.98 -1.22 24.64
C PRO A 303 6.06 -2.19 23.88
N ASP A 304 5.00 -1.67 23.27
CA ASP A 304 3.92 -2.43 22.64
C ASP A 304 4.00 -2.57 21.12
N ILE A 305 4.89 -1.82 20.45
CA ILE A 305 4.94 -1.72 18.99
C ILE A 305 6.39 -1.77 18.49
N LEU A 306 6.64 -2.71 17.56
CA LEU A 306 7.88 -2.80 16.79
C LEU A 306 7.67 -2.19 15.39
N LEU A 307 8.56 -1.29 14.98
CA LEU A 307 8.59 -0.79 13.60
C LEU A 307 9.49 -1.67 12.73
N LEU A 308 8.98 -2.11 11.58
CA LEU A 308 9.76 -2.68 10.48
C LEU A 308 9.71 -1.74 9.29
N ASN A 309 10.86 -1.30 8.79
CA ASN A 309 10.97 -0.40 7.65
C ASN A 309 11.60 -1.13 6.46
N TYR A 310 10.87 -1.27 5.36
CA TYR A 310 11.34 -1.90 4.14
C TYR A 310 11.58 -0.86 3.05
N CYS A 311 12.75 -0.91 2.42
CA CYS A 311 12.95 -0.32 1.10
C CYS A 311 12.40 -1.30 0.06
N ILE A 312 11.47 -0.84 -0.78
CA ILE A 312 10.81 -1.65 -1.80
C ILE A 312 11.28 -1.19 -3.19
N PRO A 313 11.40 -2.09 -4.18
CA PRO A 313 11.71 -1.71 -5.55
C PRO A 313 10.72 -0.68 -6.10
N ASN A 314 11.22 0.35 -6.79
CA ASN A 314 10.35 1.35 -7.41
C ASN A 314 9.61 0.73 -8.62
N PRO A 315 8.30 0.94 -8.75
CA PRO A 315 7.58 0.57 -9.97
C PRO A 315 8.08 1.40 -11.16
N THR A 316 7.98 0.83 -12.34
CA THR A 316 8.22 1.54 -13.59
C THR A 316 6.93 2.18 -14.05
N ALA A 317 6.96 3.48 -14.32
CA ALA A 317 5.77 4.20 -14.76
C ALA A 317 5.24 3.64 -16.09
N LYS A 318 3.95 3.30 -16.13
CA LYS A 318 3.23 3.02 -17.39
C LYS A 318 2.16 4.07 -17.58
N SER A 319 2.23 4.79 -18.70
CA SER A 319 1.15 5.71 -19.06
C SER A 319 -0.14 4.93 -19.29
N LEU A 320 -1.24 5.40 -18.67
CA LEU A 320 -2.62 4.92 -18.85
C LEU A 320 -3.00 4.73 -20.33
N PHE A 321 -2.31 5.43 -21.22
CA PHE A 321 -2.68 5.62 -22.61
C PHE A 321 -1.60 5.16 -23.61
N LYS A 322 -0.44 4.66 -23.17
CA LYS A 322 0.65 4.19 -24.07
C LYS A 322 0.38 2.80 -24.65
N ASP A 323 -0.28 1.90 -23.91
CA ASP A 323 -0.58 0.53 -24.37
C ASP A 323 -2.00 0.44 -24.97
N LYS A 324 -2.14 0.88 -26.23
CA LYS A 324 -3.39 0.74 -27.01
C LYS A 324 -3.26 -0.13 -28.26
N SER A 325 -2.30 -1.07 -28.27
CA SER A 325 -2.44 -2.27 -29.10
C SER A 325 -3.31 -3.36 -28.44
N GLN A 326 -3.75 -3.19 -27.19
CA GLN A 326 -4.44 -4.25 -26.42
C GLN A 326 -5.67 -3.83 -25.60
N ALA A 327 -6.12 -2.57 -25.70
CA ALA A 327 -7.33 -2.10 -25.01
C ALA A 327 -8.38 -1.60 -26.02
N ILE A 328 -8.91 -2.52 -26.83
CA ILE A 328 -10.22 -2.46 -27.49
C ILE A 328 -10.84 -3.85 -27.40
#